data_AF-A0A1K1PB96-F1
#
_entry.id   AF-A0A1K1PB96-F1
#
_cell.length_a   1.000
_cell.length_b   1.000
_cell.length_c   1.000
_cell.angle_alpha   90.00
_cell.angle_beta   90.00
_cell.angle_gamma   90.00
#
_symmetry.space_group_name_H-M   'P 1'
#
loop_
_entity.id
_entity.type
_entity.pdbx_description
1 polymer ?
#
loop_
_entity_poly.entity_id
_entity_poly.type
_entity_poly.pdbx_seq_one_letter_code
_entity_poly.pdbx_strand_id
1 'polypeptide(L)'
;MCMSLRIEPKEMAEVLIKVRKMSLAQEMSIKLGKSLIMAGDLYPADIAPVLAPNKYGNMAIFPMTWGFTHKAAPKPLANCRVETANSKPLWKDSWYRRRCVIPASWYYEWGYPVYEDDSRSMIEHRNTKKIKFAIQTEGSDIDLLRSDV
;
A
#
# COMPACT_ATOMS: atom_id res chain seq x y z
N MET A 1 -8.35 6.53 -6.53
CA MET A 1 -8.14 5.22 -5.88
C MET A 1 -6.65 5.01 -5.91
N CYS A 2 -6.03 4.90 -4.75
CA CYS A 2 -4.59 4.92 -4.62
C CYS A 2 -3.98 3.71 -5.31
N MET A 3 -3.06 3.97 -6.24
CA MET A 3 -2.32 2.92 -6.96
C MET A 3 -0.81 3.15 -6.84
N SER A 4 -0.38 4.01 -5.91
CA SER A 4 1.02 4.29 -5.66
C SER A 4 1.21 4.74 -4.22
N LEU A 5 2.08 4.03 -3.51
CA LEU A 5 2.46 4.29 -2.12
C LEU A 5 3.94 4.65 -2.11
N ARG A 6 4.39 5.39 -1.09
CA ARG A 6 5.80 5.57 -0.80
C ARG A 6 6.15 5.00 0.56
N ILE A 7 7.26 4.28 0.60
CA ILE A 7 7.92 3.90 1.84
C ILE A 7 9.27 4.62 1.89
N GLU A 8 9.41 5.60 2.77
CA GLU A 8 10.71 6.27 2.94
C GLU A 8 11.72 5.34 3.62
N PRO A 9 12.88 5.07 2.99
CA PRO A 9 13.84 4.09 3.50
C PRO A 9 14.37 4.42 4.90
N LYS A 10 14.51 5.71 5.22
CA LYS A 10 15.04 6.17 6.51
C LYS A 10 14.07 5.88 7.66
N GLU A 11 12.78 6.12 7.44
CA GLU A 11 11.72 5.90 8.44
C GLU A 11 11.48 4.41 8.70
N MET A 12 11.68 3.56 7.69
CA MET A 12 11.32 2.15 7.73
C MET A 12 12.53 1.20 7.70
N ALA A 13 13.73 1.70 8.02
CA ALA A 13 14.98 0.97 7.86
C ALA A 13 14.98 -0.40 8.55
N GLU A 14 14.51 -0.49 9.79
CA GLU A 14 14.48 -1.75 10.55
C GLU A 14 13.56 -2.79 9.91
N VAL A 15 12.37 -2.37 9.49
CA VAL A 15 11.39 -3.23 8.79
C VAL A 15 11.98 -3.75 7.48
N LEU A 16 12.58 -2.85 6.69
CA LEU A 16 13.18 -3.16 5.40
C LEU A 16 14.38 -4.09 5.53
N ILE A 17 15.24 -3.89 6.52
CA ILE A 17 16.39 -4.77 6.80
C ILE A 17 15.92 -6.16 7.20
N LYS A 18 14.89 -6.24 8.06
CA LYS A 18 14.37 -7.53 8.56
C LYS A 18 13.70 -8.33 7.44
N VAL A 19 12.80 -7.73 6.68
CA VAL A 19 12.05 -8.43 5.62
C VAL A 19 12.96 -8.92 4.50
N ARG A 20 13.97 -8.12 4.13
CA ARG A 20 14.87 -8.41 3.00
C ARG A 20 15.82 -9.57 3.29
N LYS A 21 16.00 -9.95 4.55
CA LYS A 21 16.81 -11.11 4.98
C LYS A 21 16.01 -12.42 5.06
N MET A 22 14.67 -12.38 4.94
CA MET A 22 13.82 -13.58 5.06
C MET A 22 13.86 -14.41 3.78
N SER A 23 14.19 -15.71 3.82
CA SER A 23 14.22 -16.58 2.63
C SER A 23 12.98 -16.47 1.74
N LEU A 24 11.80 -16.31 2.36
CA LEU A 24 10.54 -16.10 1.66
C LEU A 24 10.57 -14.90 0.70
N ALA A 25 11.25 -13.80 1.05
CA ALA A 25 11.38 -12.64 0.17
C ALA A 25 12.18 -13.00 -1.09
N GLN A 26 13.33 -13.65 -0.92
CA GLN A 26 14.17 -14.15 -2.00
C GLN A 26 13.42 -15.12 -2.91
N GLU A 27 12.70 -16.08 -2.32
CA GLU A 27 11.86 -17.03 -3.06
C GLU A 27 10.78 -16.31 -3.88
N MET A 28 10.08 -15.33 -3.28
CA MET A 28 9.09 -14.53 -3.98
C MET A 28 9.69 -13.72 -5.13
N SER A 29 10.86 -13.10 -4.92
CA SER A 29 11.56 -12.35 -5.96
C SER A 29 11.87 -13.20 -7.17
N ILE A 30 12.43 -14.39 -6.95
CA ILE A 30 12.77 -15.34 -8.00
C ILE A 30 11.51 -15.84 -8.71
N LYS A 31 10.52 -16.29 -7.96
CA LYS A 31 9.29 -16.88 -8.50
C LYS A 31 8.44 -15.88 -9.29
N LEU A 32 8.40 -14.63 -8.83
CA LEU A 32 7.58 -13.57 -9.46
C LEU A 32 8.37 -12.77 -10.50
N GLY A 33 9.70 -12.94 -10.59
CA GLY A 33 10.55 -12.09 -11.43
C GLY A 33 10.51 -10.62 -11.00
N LYS A 34 10.36 -10.35 -9.69
CA LYS A 34 10.17 -9.01 -9.13
C LYS A 34 11.38 -8.59 -8.31
N SER A 35 11.72 -7.30 -8.37
CA SER A 35 12.77 -6.72 -7.55
C SER A 35 12.40 -6.75 -6.05
N LEU A 36 13.40 -6.93 -5.18
CA LEU A 36 13.26 -6.80 -3.72
C LEU A 36 13.45 -5.37 -3.22
N ILE A 37 13.26 -4.38 -4.08
CA ILE A 37 13.21 -2.98 -3.68
C ILE A 37 11.81 -2.75 -3.08
N MET A 38 11.72 -2.90 -1.77
CA MET A 38 10.50 -2.74 -0.97
C MET A 38 10.35 -1.31 -0.39
N ALA A 39 11.06 -0.34 -0.97
CA ALA A 39 11.13 1.04 -0.51
C ALA A 39 11.13 2.01 -1.69
N GLY A 40 10.84 3.29 -1.44
CA GLY A 40 10.55 4.26 -2.49
C GLY A 40 9.11 4.13 -2.98
N ASP A 41 8.88 4.42 -4.26
CA ASP A 41 7.55 4.35 -4.87
C ASP A 41 7.20 2.89 -5.19
N LEU A 42 6.12 2.39 -4.57
CA LEU A 42 5.56 1.06 -4.80
C LEU A 42 4.27 1.14 -5.59
N TYR A 43 4.02 0.11 -6.40
CA TYR A 43 2.85 -0.03 -7.26
C TYR A 43 2.19 -1.41 -7.08
N PRO A 44 0.94 -1.59 -7.52
CA PRO A 44 0.31 -2.91 -7.54
C PRO A 44 1.17 -3.93 -8.28
N ALA A 45 1.21 -5.16 -7.76
CA ALA A 45 2.11 -6.26 -8.12
C ALA A 45 3.54 -6.18 -7.58
N ASP A 46 3.96 -5.09 -6.94
CA ASP A 46 5.27 -5.05 -6.28
C ASP A 46 5.25 -5.81 -4.96
N ILE A 47 6.43 -6.25 -4.52
CA ILE A 47 6.61 -6.87 -3.22
C ILE A 47 6.78 -5.73 -2.20
N ALA A 48 5.94 -5.73 -1.17
CA ALA A 48 5.91 -4.75 -0.11
C ALA A 48 6.24 -5.41 1.25
N PRO A 49 6.80 -4.66 2.21
CA PRO A 49 6.86 -5.10 3.59
C PRO A 49 5.45 -5.01 4.18
N VAL A 50 5.00 -6.05 4.87
CA VAL A 50 3.64 -6.10 5.42
C VAL A 50 3.67 -6.56 6.86
N LEU A 51 2.97 -5.82 7.72
CA LEU A 51 2.71 -6.21 9.10
C LEU A 51 1.44 -7.06 9.14
N ALA A 52 1.56 -8.31 9.62
CA ALA A 52 0.43 -9.22 9.75
C ALA A 52 0.63 -10.17 10.95
N PRO A 53 -0.47 -10.74 11.51
CA PRO A 53 -0.37 -11.81 12.49
C PRO A 53 0.29 -13.05 11.89
N ASN A 54 1.25 -13.64 12.60
CA ASN A 54 1.82 -14.94 12.27
C ASN A 54 0.87 -16.08 12.70
N LYS A 55 1.29 -17.33 12.50
CA LYS A 55 0.50 -18.53 12.88
C LYS A 55 0.18 -18.65 14.38
N TYR A 56 0.86 -17.88 15.23
CA TYR A 56 0.64 -17.82 16.67
C TYR A 56 -0.19 -16.60 17.09
N GLY A 57 -0.64 -15.78 16.13
CA GLY A 57 -1.39 -14.54 16.39
C GLY A 57 -0.52 -13.32 16.70
N ASN A 58 0.81 -13.48 16.79
CA ASN A 58 1.71 -12.36 17.07
C ASN A 58 1.99 -11.54 15.81
N MET A 59 2.03 -10.22 15.94
CA MET A 59 2.40 -9.33 14.83
C MET A 59 3.83 -9.61 14.36
N ALA A 60 3.99 -9.79 13.05
CA ALA A 60 5.27 -10.02 12.40
C ALA A 60 5.32 -9.32 11.04
N ILE A 61 6.52 -9.24 10.48
CA ILE A 61 6.76 -8.65 9.16
C ILE A 61 6.87 -9.77 8.14
N PHE A 62 6.21 -9.59 7.00
CA PHE A 62 6.23 -10.52 5.87
C PHE A 62 6.44 -9.77 4.55
N PRO A 63 7.15 -10.36 3.60
CA PRO A 63 7.09 -9.91 2.21
C PRO A 63 5.74 -10.36 1.62
N MET A 64 4.97 -9.44 1.02
CA MET A 64 3.72 -9.78 0.32
C MET A 64 3.60 -8.97 -0.98
N THR A 65 2.93 -9.53 -1.99
CA THR A 65 2.61 -8.80 -3.21
C THR A 65 1.41 -7.88 -2.99
N TRP A 66 1.50 -6.61 -3.40
CA TRP A 66 0.38 -5.69 -3.29
C TRP A 66 -0.68 -5.97 -4.37
N GLY A 67 -1.78 -6.60 -3.96
CA GLY A 67 -2.98 -6.81 -4.76
C GLY A 67 -3.38 -8.27 -4.93
N PHE A 68 -4.66 -8.50 -5.19
CA PHE A 68 -5.24 -9.83 -5.34
C PHE A 68 -5.20 -10.26 -6.80
N THR A 69 -4.77 -11.49 -7.05
CA THR A 69 -4.93 -12.13 -8.35
C THR A 69 -6.32 -12.74 -8.46
N HIS A 70 -7.00 -12.49 -9.58
CA HIS A 70 -8.31 -13.05 -9.84
C HIS A 70 -8.43 -13.42 -11.31
N LYS A 71 -9.00 -14.61 -11.61
CA LYS A 71 -9.04 -15.14 -12.99
C LYS A 71 -9.74 -14.21 -13.99
N ALA A 72 -10.73 -13.45 -13.52
CA ALA A 72 -11.47 -12.49 -14.35
C ALA A 72 -10.80 -11.11 -14.48
N ALA A 73 -9.65 -10.88 -13.85
CA ALA A 73 -8.96 -9.59 -13.88
C ALA A 73 -7.54 -9.76 -14.44
N PRO A 74 -7.17 -9.04 -15.53
CA PRO A 74 -5.84 -9.14 -16.12
C PRO A 74 -4.75 -8.44 -15.29
N LYS A 75 -5.15 -7.61 -14.31
CA LYS A 75 -4.25 -6.88 -13.40
C LYS A 75 -4.66 -7.15 -11.95
N PRO A 76 -3.72 -7.05 -10.99
CA PRO A 76 -4.04 -7.24 -9.58
C PRO A 76 -5.10 -6.24 -9.10
N LEU A 77 -6.02 -6.75 -8.28
CA LEU A 77 -7.03 -5.95 -7.61
C LEU A 77 -6.41 -5.40 -6.31
N ALA A 78 -5.93 -4.16 -6.36
CA ALA A 78 -5.19 -3.53 -5.27
C ALA A 78 -6.07 -2.80 -4.24
N ASN A 79 -7.30 -2.43 -4.61
CA ASN A 79 -8.22 -1.64 -3.77
C ASN A 79 -9.55 -2.37 -3.59
N CYS A 80 -10.14 -2.18 -2.41
CA CYS A 80 -11.49 -2.61 -2.09
C CYS A 80 -12.24 -1.48 -1.38
N ARG A 81 -13.52 -1.31 -1.73
CA ARG A 81 -14.43 -0.39 -1.04
C ARG A 81 -14.82 -0.98 0.30
N VAL A 82 -14.52 -0.27 1.39
CA VAL A 82 -14.74 -0.71 2.78
C VAL A 82 -16.21 -1.08 3.02
N GLU A 83 -17.13 -0.35 2.40
CA GLU A 83 -18.59 -0.52 2.48
C GLU A 83 -19.04 -1.90 1.98
N THR A 84 -18.23 -2.56 1.15
CA THR A 84 -18.57 -3.87 0.55
C THR A 84 -17.54 -4.97 0.82
N ALA A 85 -16.50 -4.67 1.58
CA ALA A 85 -15.38 -5.58 1.80
C ALA A 85 -15.78 -6.82 2.62
N ASN A 86 -16.75 -6.69 3.53
CA ASN A 86 -17.22 -7.77 4.39
C ASN A 86 -18.26 -8.70 3.73
N SER A 87 -18.82 -8.32 2.57
CA SER A 87 -19.94 -9.01 1.92
C SER A 87 -19.57 -9.63 0.58
N LYS A 88 -18.69 -8.98 -0.20
CA LYS A 88 -18.27 -9.49 -1.51
C LYS A 88 -17.41 -10.76 -1.39
N PRO A 89 -17.73 -11.86 -2.10
CA PRO A 89 -17.03 -13.14 -1.97
C PRO A 89 -15.50 -13.07 -2.12
N LEU A 90 -15.01 -12.20 -3.00
CA LEU A 90 -13.57 -12.00 -3.22
C LEU A 90 -12.82 -11.51 -1.97
N TRP A 91 -13.46 -10.69 -1.14
CA TRP A 91 -12.82 -9.96 -0.04
C TRP A 91 -13.22 -10.51 1.34
N LYS A 92 -14.42 -11.09 1.43
CA LYS A 92 -15.07 -11.47 2.68
C LYS A 92 -14.19 -12.30 3.60
N ASP A 93 -13.50 -13.31 3.09
CA ASP A 93 -12.64 -14.15 3.93
C ASP A 93 -11.42 -13.37 4.45
N SER A 94 -10.74 -12.62 3.57
CA SER A 94 -9.59 -11.80 3.96
C SER A 94 -9.95 -10.72 4.98
N TRP A 95 -11.14 -10.13 4.85
CA TRP A 95 -11.68 -9.12 5.77
C TRP A 95 -11.70 -9.61 7.22
N TYR A 96 -12.13 -10.86 7.43
CA TYR A 96 -12.25 -11.43 8.78
C TYR A 96 -10.95 -12.08 9.29
N ARG A 97 -10.13 -12.66 8.41
CA ARG A 97 -9.05 -13.58 8.82
C ARG A 97 -7.64 -13.15 8.45
N ARG A 98 -7.48 -12.26 7.47
CA ARG A 98 -6.18 -11.97 6.83
C ARG A 98 -5.91 -10.47 6.75
N ARG A 99 -6.25 -9.74 7.82
CA ARG A 99 -5.93 -8.32 7.93
C ARG A 99 -4.43 -8.13 8.03
N CYS A 100 -3.94 -7.13 7.30
CA CYS A 100 -2.54 -6.77 7.28
C CYS A 100 -2.40 -5.26 7.00
N VAL A 101 -1.24 -4.71 7.30
CA VAL A 101 -0.92 -3.29 7.13
C VAL A 101 0.33 -3.18 6.26
N ILE A 102 0.21 -2.44 5.16
CA ILE A 102 1.36 -1.98 4.40
C ILE A 102 1.76 -0.63 5.00
N PRO A 103 2.92 -0.50 5.66
CA PRO A 103 3.40 0.80 6.11
C PRO A 103 3.71 1.68 4.90
N ALA A 104 3.37 2.96 4.98
CA ALA A 104 3.66 3.95 3.95
C ALA A 104 3.82 5.34 4.59
N SER A 105 4.79 6.10 4.10
CA SER A 105 5.03 7.50 4.52
C SER A 105 4.01 8.43 3.86
N TRP A 106 3.64 8.14 2.61
CA TRP A 106 2.54 8.80 1.91
C TRP A 106 1.96 7.92 0.82
N TYR A 107 0.82 8.33 0.30
CA TYR A 107 0.24 7.77 -0.90
C TYR A 107 0.00 8.85 -1.94
N TYR A 108 -0.14 8.45 -3.20
CA TYR A 108 -0.30 9.40 -4.29
C TYR A 108 -1.67 9.30 -4.96
N GLU A 109 -2.26 10.46 -5.23
CA GLU A 109 -3.49 10.61 -6.00
C GLU A 109 -3.36 11.71 -7.05
N TRP A 110 -4.26 11.68 -8.03
CA TRP A 110 -4.32 12.68 -9.10
C TRP A 110 -5.56 13.54 -8.95
N GLY A 111 -5.36 14.83 -8.73
CA GLY A 111 -6.43 15.80 -8.52
C GLY A 111 -6.25 17.06 -9.37
N TYR A 112 -7.22 17.95 -9.31
CA TYR A 112 -7.05 19.29 -9.87
C TYR A 112 -6.23 20.15 -8.91
N PRO A 113 -5.35 21.04 -9.41
CA PRO A 113 -4.69 22.04 -8.59
C PRO A 113 -5.73 22.87 -7.82
N VAL A 114 -5.46 23.07 -6.53
CA VAL A 114 -6.24 23.94 -5.65
C VAL A 114 -5.57 25.31 -5.66
N TYR A 115 -6.33 26.36 -5.94
CA TYR A 115 -5.89 27.75 -5.88
C TYR A 115 -6.70 28.46 -4.78
N GLU A 116 -6.09 29.39 -4.05
CA GLU A 116 -6.77 30.14 -2.97
C GLU A 116 -7.93 31.00 -3.51
N ASP A 117 -7.80 31.50 -4.74
CA ASP A 117 -8.85 32.20 -5.48
C ASP A 117 -9.04 31.50 -6.83
N ASP A 118 -9.97 30.55 -6.88
CA ASP A 118 -10.28 29.80 -8.10
C ASP A 118 -11.44 30.47 -8.86
N SER A 119 -11.10 31.42 -9.74
CA SER A 119 -12.06 32.10 -10.60
C SER A 119 -12.36 31.35 -11.91
N ARG A 120 -11.89 30.10 -12.07
CA ARG A 120 -12.08 29.33 -13.31
C ARG A 120 -13.54 28.95 -13.49
N SER A 121 -14.02 29.09 -14.71
CA SER A 121 -15.31 28.54 -15.13
C SER A 121 -15.32 27.02 -15.08
N MET A 122 -16.52 26.42 -15.07
CA MET A 122 -16.70 24.95 -15.12
C MET A 122 -16.02 24.30 -16.33
N ILE A 123 -15.92 25.03 -17.46
CA ILE A 123 -15.26 24.55 -18.69
C ILE A 123 -13.74 24.53 -18.50
N GLU A 124 -13.17 25.60 -17.94
CA GLU A 124 -11.74 25.70 -17.63
C GLU A 124 -11.32 24.68 -16.57
N HIS A 125 -12.17 24.44 -15.56
CA HIS A 125 -11.93 23.42 -14.55
C HIS A 125 -11.85 22.01 -15.19
N ARG A 126 -12.78 21.66 -16.10
CA ARG A 126 -12.76 20.36 -16.80
C ARG A 126 -11.52 20.18 -17.68
N ASN A 127 -11.07 21.25 -18.34
CA ASN A 127 -9.89 21.23 -19.22
C ASN A 127 -8.56 21.32 -18.46
N THR A 128 -8.59 21.59 -17.16
CA THR A 128 -7.38 21.67 -16.34
C THR A 128 -6.70 20.31 -16.26
N LYS A 129 -5.37 20.29 -16.43
CA LYS A 129 -4.58 19.07 -16.26
C LYS A 129 -4.52 18.70 -14.77
N LYS A 130 -4.80 17.43 -14.47
CA LYS A 130 -4.60 16.89 -13.11
C LYS A 130 -3.11 16.83 -12.78
N ILE A 131 -2.80 17.11 -11.51
CA ILE A 131 -1.44 16.99 -10.96
C ILE A 131 -1.40 15.89 -9.91
N LYS A 132 -0.20 15.37 -9.64
CA LYS A 132 0.07 14.34 -8.64
C LYS A 132 0.21 15.00 -7.28
N PHE A 133 -0.60 14.58 -6.31
CA PHE A 133 -0.50 14.99 -4.91
C PHE A 133 0.15 13.86 -4.11
N ALA A 134 1.07 14.22 -3.21
CA ALA A 134 1.50 13.35 -2.12
C ALA A 134 0.58 13.63 -0.93
N ILE A 135 -0.08 12.60 -0.42
CA ILE A 135 -1.03 12.70 0.69
C ILE A 135 -0.44 11.96 1.88
N GLN A 136 -0.24 12.71 2.95
CA GLN A 136 0.14 12.21 4.26
C GLN A 136 -1.03 12.50 5.20
N THR A 137 -1.54 11.48 5.88
CA THR A 137 -2.69 11.63 6.79
C THR A 137 -2.22 12.24 8.10
N GLU A 138 -3.03 13.12 8.70
CA GLU A 138 -2.78 13.63 10.04
C GLU A 138 -2.64 12.47 11.05
N GLY A 139 -1.65 12.54 11.94
CA GLY A 139 -1.34 11.46 12.90
C GLY A 139 -0.61 10.25 12.29
N SER A 140 -0.02 10.38 11.10
CA SER A 140 0.81 9.33 10.48
C SER A 140 2.28 9.34 10.95
N ASP A 141 2.62 10.13 11.96
CA ASP A 141 3.90 9.99 12.64
C ASP A 141 4.01 8.53 13.12
N ILE A 142 5.06 7.84 12.65
CA ILE A 142 5.24 6.41 12.89
C ILE A 142 5.62 6.23 14.36
N ASP A 143 4.62 6.16 15.22
CA ASP A 143 4.75 5.55 16.54
C ASP A 143 4.85 4.05 16.30
N LEU A 144 6.06 3.58 16.02
CA LEU A 144 6.40 2.17 16.19
C LEU A 144 5.93 1.83 17.61
N LEU A 145 4.84 1.07 17.72
CA LEU A 145 4.44 0.40 18.94
C LEU A 145 5.64 -0.44 19.36
N ARG A 146 6.52 0.14 20.18
CA ARG A 146 7.52 -0.58 20.94
C ARG A 146 6.69 -1.62 21.66
N SER A 147 6.95 -2.88 21.35
CA SER A 147 6.54 -3.96 22.24
C SER A 147 7.30 -3.71 23.53
N ASP A 148 6.70 -2.96 24.44
CA ASP A 148 7.12 -3.00 25.82
C ASP A 148 6.96 -4.45 26.28
N VAL A 149 8.08 -4.97 26.78
CA VAL A 149 8.28 -6.32 27.32
C VAL A 149 7.34 -6.57 28.49
#